data_AF-A0A5B9P7U5-F1
#
_entry.id   AF-A0A5B9P7U5-F1
#
_cell.length_a   1.000
_cell.length_b   1.000
_cell.length_c   1.000
_cell.angle_alpha   90.00
_cell.angle_beta   90.00
_cell.angle_gamma   90.00
#
_symmetry.space_group_name_H-M   'P 1'
#
loop_
_entity.id
_entity.type
_entity.pdbx_description
1 polymer ?
#
loop_
_entity_poly.entity_id
_entity_poly.type
_entity_poly.pdbx_seq_one_letter_code
_entity_poly.pdbx_strand_id
1 'polypeptide(L)'
;MKRKIENFSKSVGLSPVKIVLSLLFLAIIGYFIFSVAFSGKENQVADYSPSASKLMQQELTIDQQLEEMLNKQIFRNQNFLVVIEQMSGLEDELSKIEENNELTKDQQLKVEQLRLRNKSVIVMVMVKNKVTCEAEQDDLYEYCKARVDSEDAKLRELARFWRCVIPTIQFRENPTEETFKTFSDVIQKYPDGFLDSPEHATTISRLVLNLSQGNPATLPLAKQGYRVLAAEMAESSLPEIQNMSEKLEELAVFGEFDLPSLQYRLTWSDPTGARDIEGALDRLAESPDSDLMTWILLIRSYESYLATDRIEQAGAAWRKVWDLSEQLSAKRKEAIQKALERQKIRAMSIGTKFDVSGPMLTNGVDDNPQSEDFTAILFCDKSKNSMSALVALRKQSGSKQLKYRPVLAFEKELGEKDLESLKHVPKEISVAARETALKYFEAFPADFFPYVILVDKEGTVVAANLAIEQITNRVATISADARRARAARALESGTPTLSQ
;
A
#
# COMPACT_ATOMS: atom_id res chain seq x y z
N MET A 1 21.97 -7.11 -42.02
CA MET A 1 20.91 -6.32 -41.36
C MET A 1 19.88 -7.18 -40.61
N LYS A 2 19.28 -8.24 -41.19
CA LYS A 2 18.29 -9.09 -40.51
C LYS A 2 18.70 -9.61 -39.11
N ARG A 3 19.95 -10.10 -38.94
CA ARG A 3 20.48 -10.57 -37.64
C ARG A 3 20.64 -9.48 -36.56
N LYS A 4 20.80 -8.21 -36.94
CA LYS A 4 20.91 -7.10 -35.96
C LYS A 4 19.54 -6.70 -35.41
N ILE A 5 18.50 -6.80 -36.22
CA ILE A 5 17.11 -6.50 -35.83
C ILE A 5 16.54 -7.61 -34.93
N GLU A 6 16.88 -8.88 -35.19
CA GLU A 6 16.50 -10.00 -34.30
C GLU A 6 17.12 -9.91 -32.90
N ASN A 7 18.39 -9.48 -32.81
CA ASN A 7 19.06 -9.33 -31.51
C ASN A 7 18.53 -8.13 -30.72
N PHE A 8 18.16 -7.02 -31.40
CA PHE A 8 17.54 -5.87 -30.75
C PHE A 8 16.09 -6.16 -30.29
N SER A 9 15.32 -6.92 -31.08
CA SER A 9 13.98 -7.36 -30.67
C SER A 9 14.01 -8.28 -29.44
N LYS A 10 15.02 -9.17 -29.33
CA LYS A 10 15.19 -10.03 -28.16
C LYS A 10 15.68 -9.29 -26.91
N SER A 11 16.47 -8.21 -27.04
CA SER A 11 16.97 -7.44 -25.89
C SER A 11 15.93 -6.50 -25.27
N VAL A 12 14.89 -6.12 -26.02
CA VAL A 12 13.84 -5.18 -25.57
C VAL A 12 12.56 -5.89 -25.10
N GLY A 13 12.48 -7.22 -25.20
CA GLY A 13 11.35 -8.00 -24.67
C GLY A 13 9.98 -7.71 -25.32
N LEU A 14 9.95 -6.92 -26.39
CA LEU A 14 8.74 -6.55 -27.11
C LEU A 14 8.57 -7.44 -28.35
N SER A 15 7.42 -8.08 -28.46
CA SER A 15 7.15 -8.95 -29.61
C SER A 15 7.16 -8.14 -30.91
N PRO A 16 7.64 -8.69 -32.04
CA PRO A 16 7.64 -8.01 -33.34
C PRO A 16 6.26 -7.46 -33.73
N VAL A 17 5.20 -8.13 -33.28
CA VAL A 17 3.81 -7.73 -33.47
C VAL A 17 3.51 -6.39 -32.80
N LYS A 18 4.05 -6.12 -31.59
CA LYS A 18 3.86 -4.83 -30.89
C LYS A 18 4.60 -3.68 -31.57
N ILE A 19 5.76 -3.94 -32.18
CA ILE A 19 6.50 -2.91 -32.94
C ILE A 19 5.72 -2.55 -34.21
N VAL A 20 5.20 -3.55 -34.92
CA VAL A 20 4.38 -3.34 -36.12
C VAL A 20 3.07 -2.63 -35.77
N LEU A 21 2.41 -3.00 -34.66
CA LEU A 21 1.21 -2.30 -34.17
C LEU A 21 1.50 -0.87 -33.73
N SER A 22 2.65 -0.60 -33.12
CA SER A 22 3.04 0.76 -32.71
C SER A 22 3.37 1.64 -33.92
N LEU A 23 3.98 1.07 -34.96
CA LEU A 23 4.23 1.76 -36.23
C LEU A 23 2.93 1.98 -37.02
N LEU A 24 1.99 1.03 -37.01
CA LEU A 24 0.64 1.22 -37.55
C LEU A 24 -0.13 2.31 -36.79
N PHE A 25 -0.01 2.34 -35.46
CA PHE A 25 -0.63 3.37 -34.63
C PHE A 25 -0.05 4.76 -34.89
N LEU A 26 1.27 4.87 -35.03
CA LEU A 26 1.96 6.11 -35.45
C LEU A 26 1.57 6.53 -36.88
N ALA A 27 1.39 5.58 -37.80
CA ALA A 27 0.93 5.86 -39.15
C ALA A 27 -0.54 6.33 -39.18
N ILE A 28 -1.40 5.79 -38.31
CA ILE A 28 -2.79 6.22 -38.18
C ILE A 28 -2.88 7.63 -37.57
N ILE A 29 -2.07 7.94 -36.54
CA ILE A 29 -1.99 9.28 -35.97
C ILE A 29 -1.43 10.29 -36.99
N GLY A 30 -0.36 9.90 -37.71
CA GLY A 30 0.19 10.71 -38.80
C GLY A 30 -0.82 10.96 -39.92
N TYR A 31 -1.60 9.95 -40.30
CA TYR A 31 -2.69 10.08 -41.27
C TYR A 31 -3.80 11.00 -40.75
N PHE A 32 -4.18 10.93 -39.47
CA PHE A 32 -5.18 11.83 -38.89
C PHE A 32 -4.74 13.30 -38.88
N ILE A 33 -3.46 13.57 -38.54
CA ILE A 33 -2.89 14.91 -38.57
C ILE A 33 -2.80 15.43 -40.02
N PHE A 34 -2.44 14.56 -40.97
CA PHE A 34 -2.34 14.91 -42.38
C PHE A 34 -3.72 15.11 -43.06
N SER A 35 -4.73 14.33 -42.69
CA SER A 35 -6.11 14.46 -43.20
C SER A 35 -6.84 15.68 -42.64
N VAL A 36 -6.56 16.09 -41.40
CA VAL A 36 -7.07 17.36 -40.84
C VAL A 36 -6.39 18.58 -41.50
N ALA A 37 -5.12 18.45 -41.91
CA ALA A 37 -4.43 19.49 -42.67
C ALA A 37 -4.85 19.58 -44.15
N PHE A 38 -5.51 18.56 -44.73
CA PHE A 38 -5.86 18.51 -46.15
C PHE A 38 -7.36 18.40 -46.48
N SER A 39 -8.26 18.50 -45.49
CA SER A 39 -9.71 18.63 -45.71
C SER A 39 -10.14 20.06 -46.08
N GLY A 40 -9.38 20.71 -46.96
CA GLY A 40 -9.71 22.02 -47.54
C GLY A 40 -9.87 21.92 -49.05
N LYS A 41 -11.09 21.63 -49.51
CA LYS A 41 -11.60 21.80 -50.89
C LYS A 41 -13.13 21.89 -50.77
N GLU A 42 -13.86 22.89 -51.24
CA GLU A 42 -13.68 23.83 -52.36
C GLU A 42 -14.29 25.20 -52.03
N ASN A 43 -13.64 26.30 -52.41
CA ASN A 43 -14.15 27.09 -53.53
C ASN A 43 -13.15 28.16 -54.01
N GLN A 44 -12.77 27.97 -55.28
CA GLN A 44 -12.57 28.93 -56.34
C GLN A 44 -11.76 30.22 -56.11
N VAL A 45 -10.67 30.24 -56.88
CA VAL A 45 -9.95 31.38 -57.45
C VAL A 45 -10.89 32.54 -57.84
N ALA A 46 -10.61 33.72 -57.29
CA ALA A 46 -10.66 34.98 -58.01
C ALA A 46 -9.55 35.88 -57.45
N ASP A 47 -8.63 36.29 -58.33
CA ASP A 47 -7.57 37.25 -58.07
C ASP A 47 -8.13 38.60 -57.55
N TYR A 48 -7.51 39.18 -56.51
CA TYR A 48 -6.78 40.46 -56.57
C TYR A 48 -6.52 41.07 -55.16
N SER A 49 -5.27 41.50 -54.97
CA SER A 49 -4.72 42.46 -53.98
C SER A 49 -4.22 41.92 -52.61
N PRO A 50 -2.90 41.73 -52.46
CA PRO A 50 -2.24 41.43 -51.20
C PRO A 50 -1.81 42.72 -50.49
N SER A 51 -2.68 43.33 -49.66
CA SER A 51 -2.21 44.40 -48.76
C SER A 51 -3.05 44.66 -47.50
N ALA A 52 -4.21 44.01 -47.31
CA ALA A 52 -5.07 44.31 -46.15
C ALA A 52 -5.17 43.18 -45.11
N SER A 53 -4.88 41.92 -45.46
CA SER A 53 -5.05 40.76 -44.57
C SER A 53 -3.85 40.48 -43.65
N LYS A 54 -2.76 41.25 -43.75
CA LYS A 54 -1.59 41.16 -42.85
C LYS A 54 -1.66 42.08 -41.63
N LEU A 55 -2.77 42.80 -41.43
CA LEU A 55 -2.93 43.77 -40.34
C LEU A 55 -4.12 43.47 -39.40
N MET A 56 -4.69 42.26 -39.46
CA MET A 56 -5.74 41.80 -38.55
C MET A 56 -5.41 40.46 -37.87
N GLN A 57 -4.13 40.25 -37.50
CA GLN A 57 -3.83 39.45 -36.32
C GLN A 57 -4.05 40.36 -35.11
N GLN A 58 -5.12 40.11 -34.36
CA GLN A 58 -5.33 40.74 -33.05
C GLN A 58 -4.09 40.50 -32.19
N GLU A 59 -3.32 41.56 -31.92
CA GLU A 59 -2.40 41.57 -30.79
C GLU A 59 -3.27 41.45 -29.52
N LEU A 60 -3.31 40.26 -28.93
CA LEU A 60 -3.84 40.09 -27.58
C LEU A 60 -3.03 41.01 -26.65
N THR A 61 -3.73 41.78 -25.82
CA THR A 61 -3.06 42.57 -24.77
C THR A 61 -2.30 41.64 -23.84
N ILE A 62 -1.19 42.09 -23.24
CA ILE A 62 -0.37 41.28 -22.31
C ILE A 62 -1.24 40.66 -21.20
N ASP A 63 -2.22 41.41 -20.68
CA ASP A 63 -3.15 40.91 -19.68
C ASP A 63 -4.02 39.76 -20.18
N GLN A 64 -4.50 39.81 -21.43
CA GLN A 64 -5.25 38.72 -22.03
C GLN A 64 -4.38 37.48 -22.26
N GLN A 65 -3.11 37.67 -22.66
CA GLN A 65 -2.17 36.56 -22.83
C GLN A 65 -1.89 35.85 -21.48
N LEU A 66 -1.63 36.62 -20.42
CA LEU A 66 -1.41 36.07 -19.08
C LEU A 66 -2.66 35.37 -18.53
N GLU A 67 -3.86 35.91 -18.76
CA GLU A 67 -5.11 35.26 -18.37
C GLU A 67 -5.37 33.96 -19.14
N GLU A 68 -5.08 33.92 -20.44
CA GLU A 68 -5.21 32.70 -21.23
C GLU A 68 -4.25 31.60 -20.73
N MET A 69 -3.00 31.96 -20.45
CA MET A 69 -2.02 31.05 -19.86
C MET A 69 -2.47 30.52 -18.49
N LEU A 70 -3.08 31.37 -17.66
CA LEU A 70 -3.61 30.98 -16.36
C LEU A 70 -4.80 30.02 -16.50
N ASN A 71 -5.60 30.16 -17.55
CA ASN A 71 -6.75 29.32 -17.83
C ASN A 71 -6.42 28.01 -18.57
N LYS A 72 -5.19 27.84 -19.11
CA LYS A 72 -4.75 26.56 -19.69
C LYS A 72 -4.85 25.46 -18.61
N GLN A 73 -5.82 24.56 -18.79
CA GLN A 73 -6.02 23.41 -17.91
C GLN A 73 -4.96 22.34 -18.18
N ILE A 74 -4.35 21.84 -17.11
CA ILE A 74 -3.45 20.69 -17.18
C ILE A 74 -4.32 19.45 -17.29
N PHE A 75 -4.31 18.81 -18.46
CA PHE A 75 -5.07 17.58 -18.70
C PHE A 75 -4.56 16.46 -17.79
N ARG A 76 -5.35 16.10 -16.78
CA ARG A 76 -5.01 15.17 -15.68
C ARG A 76 -4.67 13.71 -16.09
N ASN A 77 -4.53 13.39 -17.39
CA ASN A 77 -4.37 12.02 -17.91
C ASN A 77 -3.32 11.86 -19.03
N GLN A 78 -2.39 12.81 -19.22
CA GLN A 78 -1.33 12.68 -20.24
C GLN A 78 -0.03 12.09 -19.66
N ASN A 79 0.81 11.53 -20.54
CA ASN A 79 2.15 11.05 -20.22
C ASN A 79 2.97 12.17 -19.54
N PHE A 80 3.70 11.88 -18.47
CA PHE A 80 4.37 12.91 -17.65
C PHE A 80 5.38 13.75 -18.46
N LEU A 81 6.02 13.16 -19.47
CA LEU A 81 6.90 13.88 -20.40
C LEU A 81 6.16 14.99 -21.15
N VAL A 82 4.92 14.74 -21.56
CA VAL A 82 4.09 15.74 -22.27
C VAL A 82 3.75 16.91 -21.33
N VAL A 83 3.52 16.63 -20.05
CA VAL A 83 3.26 17.67 -19.06
C VAL A 83 4.51 18.53 -18.84
N ILE A 84 5.69 17.91 -18.73
CA ILE A 84 6.96 18.65 -18.60
C ILE A 84 7.22 19.52 -19.83
N GLU A 85 7.06 18.97 -21.04
CA GLU A 85 7.23 19.72 -22.30
C GLU A 85 6.27 20.92 -22.39
N GLN A 86 5.00 20.73 -22.01
CA GLN A 86 4.02 21.82 -21.97
C GLN A 86 4.41 22.91 -20.98
N MET A 87 4.88 22.54 -19.77
CA MET A 87 5.30 23.52 -18.76
C MET A 87 6.58 24.25 -19.18
N SER A 88 7.53 23.57 -19.82
CA SER A 88 8.73 24.21 -20.38
C SER A 88 8.37 25.21 -21.48
N GLY A 89 7.42 24.86 -22.37
CA GLY A 89 6.94 25.78 -23.39
C GLY A 89 6.25 27.03 -22.82
N LEU A 90 5.52 26.89 -21.70
CA LEU A 90 4.96 28.03 -20.99
C LEU A 90 6.04 28.93 -20.37
N GLU A 91 7.14 28.34 -19.87
CA GLU A 91 8.25 29.11 -19.31
C GLU A 91 8.98 29.94 -20.39
N ASP A 92 9.13 29.38 -21.59
CA ASP A 92 9.66 30.11 -22.75
C ASP A 92 8.72 31.25 -23.18
N GLU A 93 7.40 31.03 -23.15
CA GLU A 93 6.39 32.07 -23.41
C GLU A 93 6.49 33.21 -22.38
N LEU A 94 6.60 32.89 -21.08
CA LEU A 94 6.76 33.89 -20.02
C LEU A 94 8.05 34.69 -20.17
N SER A 95 9.16 34.02 -20.49
CA SER A 95 10.45 34.67 -20.67
C SER A 95 10.44 35.64 -21.85
N LYS A 96 9.75 35.29 -22.95
CA LYS A 96 9.52 36.20 -24.09
C LYS A 96 8.66 37.39 -23.72
N ILE A 97 7.66 37.23 -22.84
CA ILE A 97 6.83 38.35 -22.38
C ILE A 97 7.70 39.35 -21.60
N GLU A 98 8.57 38.87 -20.72
CA GLU A 98 9.48 39.72 -19.93
C GLU A 98 10.59 40.37 -20.75
N GLU A 99 11.17 39.67 -21.73
CA GLU A 99 12.24 40.22 -22.58
C GLU A 99 11.75 41.32 -23.53
N ASN A 100 10.50 41.23 -23.99
CA ASN A 100 9.97 42.12 -25.02
C ASN A 100 9.14 43.28 -24.48
N ASN A 101 8.82 43.32 -23.18
CA ASN A 101 7.90 44.30 -22.61
C ASN A 101 8.36 44.82 -21.23
N GLU A 102 8.11 46.10 -20.96
CA GLU A 102 8.15 46.63 -19.59
C GLU A 102 6.83 46.27 -18.89
N LEU A 103 6.88 45.33 -17.95
CA LEU A 103 5.70 44.85 -17.23
C LEU A 103 5.29 45.82 -16.11
N THR A 104 3.98 46.02 -15.95
CA THR A 104 3.45 46.67 -14.75
C THR A 104 3.67 45.78 -13.52
N LYS A 105 3.59 46.34 -12.31
CA LYS A 105 3.69 45.56 -11.06
C LYS A 105 2.69 44.39 -11.01
N ASP A 106 1.47 44.62 -11.48
CA ASP A 106 0.41 43.60 -11.49
C ASP A 106 0.68 42.50 -12.52
N GLN A 107 1.24 42.85 -13.68
CA GLN A 107 1.65 41.88 -14.70
C GLN A 107 2.86 41.07 -14.23
N GLN A 108 3.83 41.70 -13.58
CA GLN A 108 4.98 41.02 -12.98
C GLN A 108 4.51 40.00 -11.94
N LEU A 109 3.55 40.38 -11.08
CA LEU A 109 2.98 39.47 -10.09
C LEU A 109 2.27 38.26 -10.74
N LYS A 110 1.50 38.47 -11.80
CA LYS A 110 0.87 37.38 -12.56
C LYS A 110 1.91 36.43 -13.17
N VAL A 111 3.01 36.96 -13.71
CA VAL A 111 4.13 36.16 -14.22
C VAL A 111 4.74 35.32 -13.10
N GLU A 112 4.98 35.90 -11.92
CA GLU A 112 5.53 35.16 -10.78
C GLU A 112 4.60 34.04 -10.29
N GLN A 113 3.28 34.30 -10.24
CA GLN A 113 2.28 33.29 -9.90
C GLN A 113 2.26 32.14 -10.92
N LEU A 114 2.39 32.45 -12.22
CA LEU A 114 2.45 31.45 -13.29
C LEU A 114 3.75 30.62 -13.22
N ARG A 115 4.91 31.25 -13.04
CA ARG A 115 6.20 30.55 -12.87
C ARG A 115 6.17 29.62 -11.67
N LEU A 116 5.66 30.11 -10.53
CA LEU A 116 5.50 29.29 -9.34
C LEU A 116 4.61 28.07 -9.60
N ARG A 117 3.44 28.29 -10.22
CA ARG A 117 2.52 27.21 -10.60
C ARG A 117 3.17 26.19 -11.55
N ASN A 118 3.91 26.63 -12.55
CA ASN A 118 4.57 25.75 -13.53
C ASN A 118 5.61 24.85 -12.84
N LYS A 119 6.54 25.45 -12.08
CA LYS A 119 7.56 24.72 -11.32
C LYS A 119 6.92 23.72 -10.33
N SER A 120 5.88 24.14 -9.63
CA SER A 120 5.09 23.32 -8.71
C SER A 120 4.51 22.05 -9.36
N VAL A 121 3.93 22.21 -10.56
CA VAL A 121 3.33 21.11 -11.32
C VAL A 121 4.39 20.11 -11.77
N ILE A 122 5.53 20.60 -12.26
CA ILE A 122 6.66 19.76 -12.67
C ILE A 122 7.11 18.88 -11.50
N VAL A 123 7.38 19.47 -10.34
CA VAL A 123 7.81 18.74 -9.14
C VAL A 123 6.75 17.72 -8.69
N MET A 124 5.47 18.10 -8.61
CA MET A 124 4.40 17.16 -8.22
C MET A 124 4.28 15.95 -9.16
N VAL A 125 4.39 16.19 -10.47
CA VAL A 125 4.30 15.14 -11.49
C VAL A 125 5.48 14.19 -11.37
N MET A 126 6.69 14.70 -11.17
CA MET A 126 7.90 13.89 -10.98
C MET A 126 7.80 13.01 -9.72
N VAL A 127 7.41 13.60 -8.59
CA VAL A 127 7.20 12.88 -7.31
C VAL A 127 6.13 11.79 -7.46
N LYS A 128 5.00 12.08 -8.11
CA LYS A 128 3.93 11.11 -8.34
C LYS A 128 4.39 9.93 -9.20
N ASN A 129 5.28 10.16 -10.15
CA ASN A 129 5.84 9.13 -11.03
C ASN A 129 7.12 8.48 -10.47
N LYS A 130 7.53 8.81 -9.24
CA LYS A 130 8.74 8.29 -8.58
C LYS A 130 10.02 8.56 -9.38
N VAL A 131 10.08 9.70 -10.04
CA VAL A 131 11.28 10.19 -10.73
C VAL A 131 11.96 11.19 -9.82
N THR A 132 13.19 10.91 -9.41
CA THR A 132 13.99 11.80 -8.58
C THR A 132 14.40 13.03 -9.39
N CYS A 133 14.25 14.22 -8.82
CA CYS A 133 14.46 15.49 -9.51
C CYS A 133 15.00 16.56 -8.56
N GLU A 134 16.19 16.30 -7.99
CA GLU A 134 16.80 17.18 -6.99
C GLU A 134 17.01 18.61 -7.52
N ALA A 135 17.46 18.76 -8.77
CA ALA A 135 17.69 20.08 -9.35
C ALA A 135 16.40 20.93 -9.47
N GLU A 136 15.30 20.34 -9.91
CA GLU A 136 14.00 21.00 -10.04
C GLU A 136 13.37 21.28 -8.67
N GLN A 137 13.58 20.39 -7.69
CA GLN A 137 13.19 20.63 -6.30
C GLN A 137 13.97 21.80 -5.70
N ASP A 138 15.29 21.84 -5.88
CA ASP A 138 16.15 22.91 -5.36
C ASP A 138 15.85 24.25 -6.04
N ASP A 139 15.64 24.26 -7.36
CA ASP A 139 15.25 25.44 -8.12
C ASP A 139 13.91 26.00 -7.63
N LEU A 140 12.89 25.16 -7.44
CA LEU A 140 11.61 25.60 -6.85
C LEU A 140 11.81 26.08 -5.40
N TYR A 141 12.64 25.40 -4.61
CA TYR A 141 12.87 25.75 -3.21
C TYR A 141 13.54 27.12 -3.05
N GLU A 142 14.55 27.42 -3.86
CA GLU A 142 15.20 28.73 -3.91
C GLU A 142 14.28 29.79 -4.51
N TYR A 143 13.47 29.45 -5.53
CA TYR A 143 12.47 30.36 -6.08
C TYR A 143 11.44 30.79 -5.01
N CYS A 144 10.96 29.85 -4.20
CA CYS A 144 10.01 30.11 -3.12
C CYS A 144 10.62 30.94 -1.98
N LYS A 145 11.91 30.75 -1.68
CA LYS A 145 12.62 31.45 -0.59
C LYS A 145 12.59 32.97 -0.74
N ALA A 146 12.65 33.48 -1.98
CA ALA A 146 12.54 34.91 -2.24
C ALA A 146 11.12 35.48 -2.06
N ARG A 147 10.10 34.62 -1.91
CA ARG A 147 8.67 34.97 -2.00
C ARG A 147 7.87 34.67 -0.73
N VAL A 148 8.50 34.06 0.29
CA VAL A 148 7.87 33.77 1.59
C VAL A 148 7.39 34.99 2.36
N ASP A 149 7.93 36.16 2.02
CA ASP A 149 7.59 37.47 2.60
C ASP A 149 7.00 38.42 1.54
N SER A 150 6.48 37.88 0.43
CA SER A 150 5.80 38.69 -0.59
C SER A 150 4.62 39.45 0.02
N GLU A 151 4.40 40.69 -0.42
CA GLU A 151 3.22 41.47 -0.04
C GLU A 151 1.93 40.83 -0.57
N ASP A 152 1.99 40.13 -1.72
CA ASP A 152 0.86 39.40 -2.29
C ASP A 152 0.55 38.14 -1.48
N ALA A 153 -0.68 38.04 -0.98
CA ALA A 153 -1.10 36.96 -0.11
C ALA A 153 -1.06 35.59 -0.79
N LYS A 154 -1.46 35.50 -2.08
CA LYS A 154 -1.49 34.23 -2.82
C LYS A 154 -0.09 33.72 -3.12
N LEU A 155 0.81 34.60 -3.56
CA LEU A 155 2.20 34.24 -3.82
C LEU A 155 2.91 33.81 -2.52
N ARG A 156 2.66 34.53 -1.42
CA ARG A 156 3.19 34.21 -0.10
C ARG A 156 2.70 32.85 0.41
N GLU A 157 1.39 32.60 0.32
CA GLU A 157 0.78 31.32 0.72
C GLU A 157 1.38 30.14 -0.07
N LEU A 158 1.40 30.24 -1.41
CA LEU A 158 1.95 29.20 -2.27
C LEU A 158 3.45 28.99 -2.02
N ALA A 159 4.22 30.07 -1.84
CA ALA A 159 5.64 29.97 -1.53
C ALA A 159 5.86 29.25 -0.20
N ARG A 160 5.12 29.61 0.86
CA ARG A 160 5.21 28.96 2.19
C ARG A 160 4.81 27.50 2.13
N PHE A 161 3.75 27.16 1.41
CA PHE A 161 3.36 25.76 1.20
C PHE A 161 4.47 24.94 0.55
N TRP A 162 5.05 25.44 -0.55
CA TRP A 162 6.14 24.75 -1.23
C TRP A 162 7.44 24.70 -0.45
N ARG A 163 7.69 25.69 0.41
CA ARG A 163 8.77 25.65 1.39
C ARG A 163 8.60 24.47 2.34
N CYS A 164 7.39 24.10 2.75
CA CYS A 164 7.14 22.93 3.59
C CYS A 164 7.16 21.61 2.80
N VAL A 165 6.60 21.58 1.58
CA VAL A 165 6.48 20.36 0.77
C VAL A 165 7.84 19.79 0.34
N ILE A 166 8.78 20.63 -0.12
CA ILE A 166 10.06 20.15 -0.68
C ILE A 166 10.93 19.46 0.38
N PRO A 167 11.20 20.04 1.56
CA PRO A 167 11.89 19.34 2.64
C PRO A 167 11.18 18.06 3.07
N THR A 168 9.84 18.02 3.01
CA THR A 168 9.07 16.79 3.28
C THR A 168 9.31 15.72 2.21
N ILE A 169 9.42 16.09 0.93
CA ILE A 169 9.80 15.18 -0.17
C ILE A 169 11.23 14.67 0.04
N GLN A 170 12.18 15.56 0.31
CA GLN A 170 13.59 15.21 0.55
C GLN A 170 13.74 14.26 1.75
N PHE A 171 13.04 14.56 2.85
CA PHE A 171 12.98 13.69 4.02
C PHE A 171 12.38 12.32 3.69
N ARG A 172 11.33 12.29 2.86
CA ARG A 172 10.73 11.04 2.39
C ARG A 172 11.67 10.21 1.52
N GLU A 173 12.36 10.85 0.58
CA GLU A 173 13.22 10.18 -0.40
C GLU A 173 14.55 9.70 0.20
N ASN A 174 15.11 10.47 1.14
CA ASN A 174 16.35 10.15 1.84
C ASN A 174 16.24 10.43 3.34
N PRO A 175 15.59 9.54 4.12
CA PRO A 175 15.37 9.76 5.54
C PRO A 175 16.67 9.63 6.36
N THR A 176 17.22 10.78 6.75
CA THR A 176 18.38 10.93 7.62
C THR A 176 18.06 11.92 8.73
N GLU A 177 18.89 12.00 9.77
CA GLU A 177 18.76 13.03 10.82
C GLU A 177 18.83 14.46 10.24
N GLU A 178 19.63 14.66 9.19
CA GLU A 178 19.80 15.95 8.53
C GLU A 178 18.55 16.38 7.74
N THR A 179 17.98 15.45 6.96
CA THR A 179 16.75 15.73 6.21
C THR A 179 15.55 15.84 7.13
N PHE A 180 15.50 15.06 8.22
CA PHE A 180 14.50 15.21 9.28
C PHE A 180 14.58 16.59 9.93
N LYS A 181 15.78 17.04 10.32
CA LYS A 181 15.96 18.36 10.93
C LYS A 181 15.51 19.47 9.99
N THR A 182 15.88 19.39 8.72
CA THR A 182 15.48 20.38 7.70
C THR A 182 13.96 20.42 7.55
N PHE A 183 13.31 19.26 7.50
CA PHE A 183 11.86 19.14 7.51
C PHE A 183 11.24 19.77 8.77
N SER A 184 11.73 19.42 9.95
CA SER A 184 11.21 19.90 11.24
C SER A 184 11.32 21.42 11.37
N ASP A 185 12.51 21.97 11.12
CA ASP A 185 12.80 23.40 11.24
C ASP A 185 11.88 24.22 10.32
N VAL A 186 11.58 23.71 9.12
CA VAL A 186 10.73 24.42 8.16
C VAL A 186 9.26 24.36 8.53
N ILE A 187 8.76 23.20 8.95
CA ILE A 187 7.36 23.04 9.40
C ILE A 187 7.07 23.98 10.58
N GLN A 188 7.98 24.04 11.55
CA GLN A 188 7.87 24.93 12.72
C GLN A 188 8.02 26.41 12.37
N LYS A 189 8.84 26.73 11.37
CA LYS A 189 9.06 28.12 10.95
C LYS A 189 7.90 28.69 10.11
N TYR A 190 7.21 27.84 9.35
CA TYR A 190 6.14 28.24 8.44
C TYR A 190 4.85 27.41 8.67
N PRO A 191 4.26 27.46 9.88
CA PRO A 191 3.09 26.66 10.21
C PRO A 191 1.91 26.96 9.28
N ASP A 192 1.67 28.23 8.96
CA ASP A 192 0.62 28.68 8.02
C ASP A 192 0.73 27.98 6.65
N GLY A 193 1.96 27.78 6.15
CA GLY A 193 2.19 27.11 4.86
C GLY A 193 1.62 25.69 4.79
N PHE A 194 1.36 25.08 5.94
CA PHE A 194 0.83 23.73 6.08
C PHE A 194 -0.58 23.70 6.71
N LEU A 195 -0.88 24.61 7.65
CA LEU A 195 -2.10 24.63 8.45
C LEU A 195 -3.23 25.50 7.88
N ASP A 196 -2.98 26.30 6.85
CA ASP A 196 -4.00 27.20 6.26
C ASP A 196 -5.13 26.44 5.53
N SER A 197 -4.89 25.18 5.14
CA SER A 197 -5.85 24.35 4.40
C SER A 197 -5.78 22.87 4.80
N PRO A 198 -6.93 22.17 4.93
CA PRO A 198 -6.96 20.72 5.12
C PRO A 198 -6.27 19.95 3.99
N GLU A 199 -6.31 20.45 2.75
CA GLU A 199 -5.62 19.85 1.60
C GLU A 199 -4.10 19.94 1.73
N HIS A 200 -3.58 21.08 2.19
CA HIS A 200 -2.14 21.25 2.47
C HIS A 200 -1.69 20.29 3.56
N ALA A 201 -2.43 20.29 4.68
CA ALA A 201 -2.20 19.41 5.80
C ALA A 201 -2.22 17.92 5.39
N THR A 202 -3.21 17.52 4.59
CA THR A 202 -3.32 16.14 4.05
C THR A 202 -2.14 15.77 3.16
N THR A 203 -1.68 16.70 2.31
CA THR A 203 -0.59 16.45 1.36
C THR A 203 0.73 16.17 2.09
N ILE A 204 1.10 17.04 3.03
CA ILE A 204 2.34 16.88 3.81
C ILE A 204 2.25 15.63 4.71
N SER A 205 1.12 15.41 5.37
CA SER A 205 0.88 14.20 6.17
C SER A 205 1.08 12.93 5.35
N ARG A 206 0.53 12.87 4.14
CA ARG A 206 0.70 11.69 3.26
C ARG A 206 2.14 11.45 2.85
N LEU A 207 2.93 12.51 2.64
CA LEU A 207 4.34 12.36 2.30
C LEU A 207 5.11 11.70 3.45
N VAL A 208 4.85 12.12 4.70
CA VAL A 208 5.43 11.49 5.88
C VAL A 208 4.86 10.07 6.09
N LEU A 209 3.55 9.86 5.84
CA LEU A 209 2.92 8.54 5.95
C LEU A 209 3.56 7.47 5.07
N ASN A 210 4.03 7.87 3.89
CA ASN A 210 4.67 6.96 2.96
C ASN A 210 6.06 6.48 3.45
N LEU A 211 6.70 7.18 4.40
CA LEU A 211 7.98 6.74 4.97
C LEU A 211 7.84 5.42 5.75
N SER A 212 6.77 5.26 6.53
CA SER A 212 6.58 4.05 7.35
C SER A 212 6.20 2.81 6.53
N GLN A 213 5.87 2.98 5.24
CA GLN A 213 5.46 1.89 4.36
C GLN A 213 6.62 1.30 3.53
N GLY A 214 7.79 1.96 3.51
CA GLY A 214 8.91 1.59 2.62
C GLY A 214 10.02 0.75 3.27
N ASN A 215 10.39 1.04 4.52
CA ASN A 215 11.53 0.41 5.19
C ASN A 215 11.38 0.44 6.74
N PRO A 216 11.42 -0.69 7.45
CA PRO A 216 11.37 -0.71 8.91
C PRO A 216 12.49 0.10 9.60
N ALA A 217 13.66 0.24 8.96
CA ALA A 217 14.77 1.02 9.50
C ALA A 217 14.50 2.53 9.55
N THR A 218 13.57 3.03 8.72
CA THR A 218 13.23 4.46 8.64
C THR A 218 12.05 4.82 9.55
N LEU A 219 11.47 3.83 10.22
CA LEU A 219 10.33 3.97 11.11
C LEU A 219 10.59 4.92 12.30
N PRO A 220 11.78 4.94 12.96
CA PRO A 220 12.06 5.90 14.02
C PRO A 220 11.98 7.36 13.55
N LEU A 221 12.55 7.68 12.39
CA LEU A 221 12.50 9.02 11.81
C LEU A 221 11.08 9.37 11.35
N ALA A 222 10.35 8.43 10.74
CA ALA A 222 8.95 8.63 10.36
C ALA A 222 8.09 9.00 11.58
N LYS A 223 8.31 8.34 12.73
CA LYS A 223 7.63 8.67 14.00
C LYS A 223 7.94 10.08 14.48
N GLN A 224 9.21 10.48 14.45
CA GLN A 224 9.58 11.84 14.80
C GLN A 224 8.89 12.85 13.86
N GLY A 225 8.83 12.53 12.56
CA GLY A 225 8.08 13.30 11.57
C GLY A 225 6.60 13.47 11.92
N TYR A 226 5.91 12.38 12.28
CA TYR A 226 4.52 12.44 12.72
C TYR A 226 4.32 13.29 13.98
N ARG A 227 5.22 13.18 14.96
CA ARG A 227 5.16 13.97 16.20
C ARG A 227 5.27 15.46 15.92
N VAL A 228 6.17 15.87 15.03
CA VAL A 228 6.32 17.27 14.64
C VAL A 228 5.03 17.76 13.97
N LEU A 229 4.52 17.04 12.98
CA LEU A 229 3.27 17.44 12.29
C LEU A 229 2.09 17.53 13.27
N ALA A 230 1.94 16.54 14.14
CA ALA A 230 0.83 16.50 15.07
C ALA A 230 0.88 17.66 16.08
N ALA A 231 2.07 17.98 16.61
CA ALA A 231 2.25 19.11 17.50
C ALA A 231 1.80 20.42 16.85
N GLU A 232 2.22 20.70 15.60
CA GLU A 232 1.78 21.90 14.88
C GLU A 232 0.29 21.87 14.55
N MET A 233 -0.25 20.71 14.15
CA MET A 233 -1.68 20.58 13.82
C MET A 233 -2.60 20.72 15.03
N ALA A 234 -2.15 20.35 16.23
CA ALA A 234 -2.93 20.43 17.46
C ALA A 234 -3.29 21.88 17.82
N GLU A 235 -2.43 22.84 17.44
CA GLU A 235 -2.65 24.27 17.67
C GLU A 235 -3.58 24.92 16.63
N SER A 236 -3.97 24.19 15.59
CA SER A 236 -4.86 24.70 14.53
C SER A 236 -6.27 24.99 15.05
N SER A 237 -6.92 26.00 14.49
CA SER A 237 -8.34 26.30 14.73
C SER A 237 -9.30 25.54 13.81
N LEU A 238 -8.78 24.80 12.82
CA LEU A 238 -9.57 24.02 11.87
C LEU A 238 -9.85 22.60 12.39
N PRO A 239 -11.11 22.20 12.60
CA PRO A 239 -11.46 20.89 13.15
C PRO A 239 -10.92 19.70 12.34
N GLU A 240 -10.92 19.79 11.00
CA GLU A 240 -10.37 18.74 10.13
C GLU A 240 -8.87 18.54 10.34
N ILE A 241 -8.14 19.62 10.64
CA ILE A 241 -6.70 19.58 10.90
C ILE A 241 -6.42 19.00 12.29
N GLN A 242 -7.21 19.37 13.30
CA GLN A 242 -7.12 18.77 14.63
C GLN A 242 -7.37 17.24 14.58
N ASN A 243 -8.38 16.79 13.84
CA ASN A 243 -8.63 15.36 13.61
C ASN A 243 -7.48 14.67 12.85
N MET A 244 -6.74 15.38 12.00
CA MET A 244 -5.52 14.82 11.40
C MET A 244 -4.37 14.74 12.42
N SER A 245 -4.25 15.71 13.33
CA SER A 245 -3.29 15.66 14.45
C SER A 245 -3.48 14.39 15.25
N GLU A 246 -4.69 14.13 15.74
CA GLU A 246 -5.01 12.94 16.55
C GLU A 246 -4.59 11.63 15.85
N LYS A 247 -4.85 11.54 14.54
CA LYS A 247 -4.44 10.36 13.73
C LYS A 247 -2.93 10.24 13.59
N LEU A 248 -2.21 11.35 13.45
CA LEU A 248 -0.75 11.34 13.37
C LEU A 248 -0.11 11.02 14.73
N GLU A 249 -0.66 11.53 15.83
CA GLU A 249 -0.24 11.15 17.18
C GLU A 249 -0.44 9.66 17.41
N GLU A 250 -1.62 9.13 17.05
CA GLU A 250 -1.92 7.71 17.11
C GLU A 250 -0.87 6.91 16.32
N LEU A 251 -0.59 7.30 15.07
CA LEU A 251 0.40 6.62 14.24
C LEU A 251 1.83 6.74 14.77
N ALA A 252 2.20 7.86 15.41
CA ALA A 252 3.49 8.01 16.04
C ALA A 252 3.65 7.09 17.25
N VAL A 253 2.59 6.96 18.05
CA VAL A 253 2.54 6.13 19.26
C VAL A 253 2.54 4.64 18.90
N PHE A 254 1.66 4.20 17.99
CA PHE A 254 1.57 2.79 17.61
C PHE A 254 2.63 2.36 16.59
N GLY A 255 3.15 3.31 15.82
CA GLY A 255 4.37 3.10 15.04
C GLY A 255 5.54 2.70 15.93
N GLU A 256 5.58 3.09 17.22
CA GLU A 256 6.64 2.72 18.17
C GLU A 256 6.92 1.21 18.16
N PHE A 257 5.84 0.44 18.14
CA PHE A 257 5.83 -1.02 18.25
C PHE A 257 5.82 -1.75 16.90
N ASP A 258 5.82 -1.01 15.78
CA ASP A 258 5.73 -1.56 14.43
C ASP A 258 4.60 -2.61 14.31
N LEU A 259 3.39 -2.19 14.72
CA LEU A 259 2.17 -2.99 14.61
C LEU A 259 1.97 -3.64 13.22
N PRO A 260 2.27 -2.96 12.09
CA PRO A 260 2.11 -3.57 10.77
C PRO A 260 2.97 -4.82 10.54
N SER A 261 4.17 -4.90 11.13
CA SER A 261 5.06 -6.07 11.02
C SER A 261 4.94 -7.04 12.20
N LEU A 262 4.19 -6.67 13.24
CA LEU A 262 4.10 -7.38 14.50
C LEU A 262 3.61 -8.82 14.33
N GLN A 263 2.58 -9.03 13.51
CA GLN A 263 2.08 -10.38 13.19
C GLN A 263 3.20 -11.28 12.68
N TYR A 264 4.03 -10.80 11.75
CA TYR A 264 5.14 -11.55 11.19
C TYR A 264 6.16 -11.91 12.27
N ARG A 265 6.64 -10.92 13.03
CA ARG A 265 7.65 -11.13 14.09
C ARG A 265 7.19 -12.13 15.13
N LEU A 266 5.93 -12.07 15.55
CA LEU A 266 5.34 -13.03 16.49
C LEU A 266 5.21 -14.44 15.91
N THR A 267 4.78 -14.54 14.66
CA THR A 267 4.71 -15.81 13.93
C THR A 267 6.09 -16.48 13.87
N TRP A 268 7.18 -15.72 13.79
CA TRP A 268 8.56 -16.21 13.80
C TRP A 268 9.22 -16.23 15.20
N SER A 269 8.43 -16.09 16.26
CA SER A 269 8.90 -16.12 17.67
C SER A 269 9.99 -15.10 18.00
N ASP A 270 10.00 -13.96 17.33
CA ASP A 270 10.92 -12.87 17.63
C ASP A 270 10.67 -12.34 19.06
N PRO A 271 11.69 -12.33 19.95
CA PRO A 271 11.54 -11.80 21.30
C PRO A 271 11.13 -10.33 21.35
N THR A 272 11.44 -9.51 20.33
CA THR A 272 10.98 -8.11 20.31
C THR A 272 9.48 -7.99 20.07
N GLY A 273 8.89 -8.94 19.32
CA GLY A 273 7.45 -8.94 19.05
C GLY A 273 6.59 -9.04 20.31
N ALA A 274 7.03 -9.82 21.30
CA ALA A 274 6.30 -9.95 22.56
C ALA A 274 6.26 -8.63 23.35
N ARG A 275 7.43 -7.97 23.44
CA ARG A 275 7.57 -6.65 24.06
C ARG A 275 6.74 -5.58 23.33
N ASP A 276 6.70 -5.66 22.00
CA ASP A 276 5.95 -4.72 21.17
C ASP A 276 4.43 -4.88 21.34
N ILE A 277 3.91 -6.11 21.52
CA ILE A 277 2.49 -6.30 21.91
C ILE A 277 2.22 -5.65 23.26
N GLU A 278 3.04 -5.96 24.27
CA GLU A 278 2.80 -5.48 25.63
C GLU A 278 2.77 -3.95 25.68
N GLY A 279 3.75 -3.31 25.04
CA GLY A 279 3.79 -1.85 24.93
C GLY A 279 2.62 -1.27 24.14
N ALA A 280 2.19 -1.91 23.04
CA ALA A 280 1.00 -1.47 22.31
C ALA A 280 -0.29 -1.60 23.14
N LEU A 281 -0.41 -2.66 23.94
CA LEU A 281 -1.54 -2.84 24.87
C LEU A 281 -1.52 -1.82 26.01
N ASP A 282 -0.34 -1.45 26.52
CA ASP A 282 -0.20 -0.38 27.51
C ASP A 282 -0.62 0.97 26.93
N ARG A 283 -0.23 1.27 25.68
CA ARG A 283 -0.65 2.51 25.01
C ARG A 283 -2.15 2.57 24.71
N LEU A 284 -2.78 1.45 24.33
CA LEU A 284 -4.24 1.40 24.23
C LEU A 284 -4.94 1.68 25.57
N ALA A 285 -4.30 1.33 26.70
CA ALA A 285 -4.84 1.66 28.01
C ALA A 285 -4.75 3.17 28.31
N GLU A 286 -3.70 3.83 27.84
CA GLU A 286 -3.51 5.28 27.99
C GLU A 286 -4.39 6.09 27.01
N SER A 287 -4.73 5.52 25.85
CA SER A 287 -5.50 6.17 24.79
C SER A 287 -6.54 5.20 24.19
N PRO A 288 -7.64 4.91 24.89
CA PRO A 288 -8.65 3.95 24.40
C PRO A 288 -9.32 4.41 23.09
N ASP A 289 -9.41 5.71 22.83
CA ASP A 289 -10.09 6.26 21.64
C ASP A 289 -9.34 6.12 20.31
N SER A 290 -8.26 5.34 20.26
CA SER A 290 -7.56 4.95 19.03
C SER A 290 -8.49 4.42 17.94
N ASP A 291 -8.09 4.58 16.68
CA ASP A 291 -8.83 4.13 15.52
C ASP A 291 -9.15 2.63 15.58
N LEU A 292 -10.31 2.29 15.04
CA LEU A 292 -10.80 0.92 14.99
C LEU A 292 -9.77 -0.03 14.32
N MET A 293 -9.03 0.45 13.32
CA MET A 293 -8.05 -0.37 12.62
C MET A 293 -6.87 -0.75 13.52
N THR A 294 -6.43 0.14 14.42
CA THR A 294 -5.34 -0.12 15.37
C THR A 294 -5.71 -1.26 16.31
N TRP A 295 -6.91 -1.23 16.87
CA TRP A 295 -7.45 -2.31 17.68
C TRP A 295 -7.52 -3.63 16.91
N ILE A 296 -8.04 -3.63 15.69
CA ILE A 296 -8.16 -4.83 14.86
C ILE A 296 -6.79 -5.42 14.49
N LEU A 297 -5.80 -4.57 14.16
CA LEU A 297 -4.43 -4.99 13.88
C LEU A 297 -3.76 -5.62 15.11
N LEU A 298 -3.99 -5.06 16.30
CA LEU A 298 -3.45 -5.61 17.53
C LEU A 298 -4.08 -6.97 17.87
N ILE A 299 -5.42 -7.07 17.77
CA ILE A 299 -6.16 -8.34 17.93
C ILE A 299 -5.56 -9.41 17.02
N ARG A 300 -5.41 -9.11 15.73
CA ARG A 300 -4.82 -10.01 14.75
C ARG A 300 -3.37 -10.38 15.08
N SER A 301 -2.58 -9.42 15.57
CA SER A 301 -1.14 -9.61 15.82
C SER A 301 -0.89 -10.62 16.92
N TYR A 302 -1.52 -10.49 18.09
CA TYR A 302 -1.29 -11.46 19.17
C TYR A 302 -1.96 -12.82 18.92
N GLU A 303 -2.87 -12.92 17.96
CA GLU A 303 -3.36 -14.23 17.50
C GLU A 303 -2.24 -15.10 16.92
N SER A 304 -1.13 -14.51 16.45
CA SER A 304 0.05 -15.27 15.98
C SER A 304 0.68 -16.14 17.07
N TYR A 305 0.37 -15.92 18.35
CA TYR A 305 0.78 -16.83 19.41
C TYR A 305 0.17 -18.23 19.28
N LEU A 306 -0.97 -18.37 18.62
CA LEU A 306 -1.58 -19.68 18.32
C LEU A 306 -0.73 -20.54 17.37
N ALA A 307 0.17 -19.92 16.59
CA ALA A 307 1.10 -20.64 15.72
C ALA A 307 2.32 -21.20 16.48
N THR A 308 2.58 -20.71 17.70
CA THR A 308 3.84 -20.94 18.45
C THR A 308 3.62 -21.60 19.82
N ASP A 309 2.44 -22.22 20.05
CA ASP A 309 2.03 -22.84 21.32
C ASP A 309 1.99 -21.88 22.53
N ARG A 310 1.94 -20.56 22.29
CA ARG A 310 1.90 -19.51 23.31
C ARG A 310 0.46 -19.10 23.66
N ILE A 311 -0.41 -20.09 23.88
CA ILE A 311 -1.86 -19.89 24.04
C ILE A 311 -2.18 -19.04 25.27
N GLU A 312 -1.43 -19.18 26.35
CA GLU A 312 -1.60 -18.37 27.57
C GLU A 312 -1.34 -16.88 27.31
N GLN A 313 -0.30 -16.55 26.53
CA GLN A 313 0.01 -15.18 26.13
C GLN A 313 -1.10 -14.60 25.24
N ALA A 314 -1.64 -15.39 24.31
CA ALA A 314 -2.79 -15.00 23.51
C ALA A 314 -4.02 -14.70 24.39
N GLY A 315 -4.30 -15.54 25.38
CA GLY A 315 -5.41 -15.38 26.31
C GLY A 315 -5.26 -14.16 27.24
N ALA A 316 -4.04 -13.87 27.70
CA ALA A 316 -3.74 -12.70 28.50
C ALA A 316 -3.94 -11.40 27.70
N ALA A 317 -3.39 -11.33 26.48
CA ALA A 317 -3.59 -10.20 25.58
C ALA A 317 -5.08 -10.00 25.24
N TRP A 318 -5.80 -11.08 24.92
CA TRP A 318 -7.24 -11.07 24.67
C TRP A 318 -8.02 -10.44 25.84
N ARG A 319 -7.75 -10.86 27.08
CA ARG A 319 -8.45 -10.33 28.26
C ARG A 319 -8.17 -8.84 28.44
N LYS A 320 -6.92 -8.41 28.28
CA LYS A 320 -6.54 -7.01 28.38
C LYS A 320 -7.28 -6.15 27.34
N VAL A 321 -7.34 -6.58 26.07
CA VAL A 321 -8.09 -5.86 25.03
C VAL A 321 -9.59 -5.85 25.33
N TRP A 322 -10.15 -6.95 25.84
CA TRP A 322 -11.55 -7.01 26.26
C TRP A 322 -11.86 -5.95 27.33
N ASP A 323 -11.07 -5.93 28.41
CA ASP A 323 -11.28 -5.00 29.52
C ASP A 323 -11.12 -3.54 29.09
N LEU A 324 -10.16 -3.25 28.20
CA LEU A 324 -9.99 -1.90 27.64
C LEU A 324 -11.15 -1.50 26.72
N SER A 325 -11.72 -2.44 25.98
CA SER A 325 -12.85 -2.17 25.06
C SER A 325 -14.11 -1.67 25.78
N GLU A 326 -14.25 -1.95 27.09
CA GLU A 326 -15.35 -1.48 27.92
C GLU A 326 -15.41 0.06 28.05
N GLN A 327 -14.27 0.73 27.84
CA GLN A 327 -14.15 2.19 27.93
C GLN A 327 -14.55 2.90 26.62
N LEU A 328 -14.78 2.14 25.54
CA LEU A 328 -15.09 2.68 24.22
C LEU A 328 -16.56 3.09 24.09
N SER A 329 -16.83 3.97 23.12
CA SER A 329 -18.20 4.23 22.66
C SER A 329 -18.92 2.94 22.24
N ALA A 330 -20.24 2.86 22.46
CA ALA A 330 -21.03 1.64 22.25
C ALA A 330 -20.80 0.97 20.89
N LYS A 331 -20.74 1.76 19.81
CA LYS A 331 -20.52 1.26 18.44
C LYS A 331 -19.12 0.66 18.25
N ARG A 332 -18.08 1.32 18.81
CA ARG A 332 -16.70 0.81 18.73
C ARG A 332 -16.52 -0.42 19.62
N LYS A 333 -17.03 -0.36 20.85
CA LYS A 333 -17.09 -1.49 21.79
C LYS A 333 -17.67 -2.73 21.12
N GLU A 334 -18.85 -2.62 20.50
CA GLU A 334 -19.50 -3.75 19.81
C GLU A 334 -18.62 -4.36 18.72
N ALA A 335 -17.99 -3.51 17.89
CA ALA A 335 -17.12 -3.97 16.82
C ALA A 335 -15.88 -4.72 17.36
N ILE A 336 -15.24 -4.20 18.41
CA ILE A 336 -14.07 -4.81 19.05
C ILE A 336 -14.45 -6.11 19.76
N GLN A 337 -15.51 -6.11 20.55
CA GLN A 337 -15.96 -7.30 21.28
C GLN A 337 -16.34 -8.43 20.33
N LYS A 338 -17.01 -8.12 19.21
CA LYS A 338 -17.31 -9.11 18.18
C LYS A 338 -16.04 -9.73 17.56
N ALA A 339 -15.00 -8.93 17.32
CA ALA A 339 -13.72 -9.44 16.83
C ALA A 339 -13.02 -10.34 17.88
N LEU A 340 -13.04 -9.92 19.14
CA LEU A 340 -12.51 -10.69 20.27
C LEU A 340 -13.26 -12.01 20.48
N GLU A 341 -14.59 -12.03 20.37
CA GLU A 341 -15.39 -13.25 20.50
C GLU A 341 -15.03 -14.27 19.42
N ARG A 342 -14.89 -13.82 18.16
CA ARG A 342 -14.48 -14.70 17.06
C ARG A 342 -13.08 -15.26 17.29
N GLN A 343 -12.14 -14.43 17.72
CA GLN A 343 -10.80 -14.88 18.08
C GLN A 343 -10.83 -15.89 19.24
N LYS A 344 -11.65 -15.66 20.26
CA LYS A 344 -11.81 -16.60 21.38
C LYS A 344 -12.33 -17.95 20.90
N ILE A 345 -13.31 -17.98 19.99
CA ILE A 345 -13.80 -19.23 19.39
C ILE A 345 -12.64 -19.96 18.70
N ARG A 346 -11.86 -19.26 17.87
CA ARG A 346 -10.70 -19.85 17.16
C ARG A 346 -9.62 -20.38 18.11
N ALA A 347 -9.31 -19.64 19.17
CA ALA A 347 -8.35 -20.07 20.18
C ALA A 347 -8.85 -21.30 20.95
N MET A 348 -10.14 -21.33 21.30
CA MET A 348 -10.79 -22.47 21.95
C MET A 348 -10.91 -23.69 21.03
N SER A 349 -10.84 -23.52 19.71
CA SER A 349 -10.82 -24.65 18.78
C SER A 349 -9.52 -25.47 18.88
N ILE A 350 -8.41 -24.90 19.37
CA ILE A 350 -7.16 -25.64 19.58
C ILE A 350 -7.38 -26.75 20.62
N GLY A 351 -6.99 -27.98 20.30
CA GLY A 351 -7.21 -29.17 21.12
C GLY A 351 -8.62 -29.75 21.02
N THR A 352 -9.48 -29.21 20.17
CA THR A 352 -10.84 -29.73 19.94
C THR A 352 -10.95 -30.44 18.58
N LYS A 353 -11.98 -31.29 18.45
CA LYS A 353 -12.26 -31.99 17.19
C LYS A 353 -12.83 -31.04 16.15
N PHE A 354 -12.29 -31.13 14.95
CA PHE A 354 -12.69 -30.44 13.74
C PHE A 354 -12.96 -31.48 12.65
N ASP A 355 -14.20 -31.55 12.20
CA ASP A 355 -14.60 -32.49 11.15
C ASP A 355 -14.07 -32.02 9.79
N VAL A 356 -13.15 -32.80 9.21
CA VAL A 356 -12.56 -32.54 7.88
C VAL A 356 -13.24 -33.32 6.75
N SER A 357 -14.39 -33.94 7.04
CA SER A 357 -15.17 -34.69 6.06
C SER A 357 -16.11 -33.78 5.25
N GLY A 358 -16.43 -34.23 4.04
CA GLY A 358 -17.35 -33.53 3.14
C GLY A 358 -16.89 -33.61 1.68
N PRO A 359 -17.78 -33.27 0.73
CA PRO A 359 -17.42 -33.27 -0.67
C PRO A 359 -16.34 -32.23 -1.00
N MET A 360 -15.49 -32.60 -1.96
CA MET A 360 -14.43 -31.78 -2.53
C MET A 360 -14.71 -31.56 -4.03
N LEU A 361 -14.42 -30.36 -4.54
CA LEU A 361 -14.52 -30.01 -5.96
C LEU A 361 -13.39 -30.62 -6.80
N THR A 362 -12.22 -30.81 -6.17
CA THR A 362 -11.10 -31.54 -6.74
C THR A 362 -10.92 -32.83 -5.96
N ASN A 363 -10.84 -33.95 -6.66
CA ASN A 363 -10.30 -35.17 -6.06
C ASN A 363 -8.80 -34.95 -5.95
N GLY A 364 -8.35 -34.41 -4.81
CA GLY A 364 -6.98 -34.61 -4.39
C GLY A 364 -6.67 -36.10 -4.52
N VAL A 365 -5.55 -36.49 -5.13
CA VAL A 365 -5.28 -37.92 -5.35
C VAL A 365 -5.24 -38.65 -4.00
N ASP A 366 -6.25 -39.49 -3.71
CA ASP A 366 -6.32 -40.39 -2.55
C ASP A 366 -5.26 -41.51 -2.58
N ASP A 367 -4.50 -41.65 -3.68
CA ASP A 367 -3.52 -42.71 -3.91
C ASP A 367 -2.15 -42.47 -3.25
N ASN A 368 -2.09 -41.98 -2.00
CA ASN A 368 -0.85 -42.08 -1.22
C ASN A 368 -1.09 -42.76 0.13
N PRO A 369 -0.97 -44.10 0.21
CA PRO A 369 -1.30 -44.88 1.40
C PRO A 369 -0.34 -44.68 2.60
N GLN A 370 0.56 -43.69 2.60
CA GLN A 370 1.67 -43.64 3.55
C GLN A 370 1.96 -42.32 4.29
N SER A 371 1.24 -41.19 4.15
CA SER A 371 1.77 -39.95 4.76
C SER A 371 0.87 -38.94 5.49
N GLU A 372 -0.45 -39.06 5.55
CA GLU A 372 -1.24 -37.93 6.09
C GLU A 372 -1.67 -38.12 7.54
N ASP A 373 -0.71 -37.94 8.46
CA ASP A 373 -0.99 -37.74 9.89
C ASP A 373 -1.69 -36.39 10.15
N PHE A 374 -1.75 -35.49 9.16
CA PHE A 374 -2.30 -34.13 9.31
C PHE A 374 -3.05 -33.63 8.06
N THR A 375 -4.04 -32.77 8.28
CA THR A 375 -4.73 -31.94 7.28
C THR A 375 -4.49 -30.47 7.57
N ALA A 376 -3.98 -29.71 6.59
CA ALA A 376 -3.85 -28.26 6.65
C ALA A 376 -5.01 -27.62 5.89
N ILE A 377 -5.91 -26.95 6.61
CA ILE A 377 -7.05 -26.25 6.00
C ILE A 377 -6.69 -24.78 5.87
N LEU A 378 -6.68 -24.29 4.63
CA LEU A 378 -6.45 -22.90 4.27
C LEU A 378 -7.81 -22.25 4.00
N PHE A 379 -8.23 -21.38 4.91
CA PHE A 379 -9.37 -20.50 4.72
C PHE A 379 -8.94 -19.34 3.83
N CYS A 380 -9.70 -19.11 2.76
CA CYS A 380 -9.36 -18.15 1.71
C CYS A 380 -10.54 -17.26 1.35
N ASP A 381 -10.21 -16.05 0.90
CA ASP A 381 -11.12 -15.18 0.16
C ASP A 381 -10.70 -15.09 -1.33
N LYS A 382 -11.37 -14.22 -2.09
CA LYS A 382 -11.03 -13.96 -3.50
C LYS A 382 -9.95 -12.88 -3.68
N SER A 383 -9.27 -12.47 -2.62
CA SER A 383 -8.24 -11.43 -2.70
C SER A 383 -6.94 -11.94 -3.33
N LYS A 384 -6.10 -11.01 -3.79
CA LYS A 384 -4.76 -11.31 -4.30
C LYS A 384 -3.86 -11.99 -3.25
N ASN A 385 -4.09 -11.73 -1.97
CA ASN A 385 -3.30 -12.30 -0.88
C ASN A 385 -3.58 -13.80 -0.73
N SER A 386 -4.86 -14.19 -0.70
CA SER A 386 -5.25 -15.61 -0.70
C SER A 386 -4.74 -16.33 -1.95
N MET A 387 -4.82 -15.70 -3.12
CA MET A 387 -4.29 -16.29 -4.37
C MET A 387 -2.77 -16.45 -4.37
N SER A 388 -2.03 -15.53 -3.74
CA SER A 388 -0.56 -15.63 -3.60
C SER A 388 -0.16 -16.77 -2.67
N ALA A 389 -0.96 -17.02 -1.63
CA ALA A 389 -0.83 -18.17 -0.75
C ALA A 389 -0.94 -19.51 -1.50
N LEU A 390 -1.84 -19.61 -2.49
CA LEU A 390 -1.95 -20.77 -3.36
C LEU A 390 -0.69 -21.00 -4.21
N VAL A 391 -0.05 -19.93 -4.67
CA VAL A 391 1.23 -20.00 -5.40
C VAL A 391 2.34 -20.52 -4.49
N ALA A 392 2.39 -20.07 -3.23
CA ALA A 392 3.37 -20.54 -2.25
C ALA A 392 3.18 -22.03 -1.95
N LEU A 393 1.94 -22.45 -1.71
CA LEU A 393 1.59 -23.86 -1.49
C LEU A 393 1.94 -24.73 -2.71
N ARG A 394 1.70 -24.23 -3.93
CA ARG A 394 2.09 -24.91 -5.18
C ARG A 394 3.60 -25.08 -5.33
N LYS A 395 4.40 -24.09 -4.91
CA LYS A 395 5.86 -24.21 -4.92
C LYS A 395 6.35 -25.28 -3.93
N GLN A 396 5.69 -25.39 -2.78
CA GLN A 396 5.99 -26.43 -1.79
C GLN A 396 5.59 -27.83 -2.31
N SER A 397 4.40 -27.99 -2.87
CA SER A 397 3.91 -29.28 -3.37
C SER A 397 4.74 -29.80 -4.55
N GLY A 398 5.23 -28.91 -5.43
CA GLY A 398 6.07 -29.30 -6.56
C GLY A 398 7.51 -29.68 -6.20
N SER A 399 7.96 -29.46 -4.96
CA SER A 399 9.36 -29.69 -4.55
C SER A 399 9.57 -30.81 -3.54
N LYS A 400 8.52 -31.28 -2.85
CA LYS A 400 8.58 -32.35 -1.84
C LYS A 400 7.26 -33.12 -1.75
N GLN A 401 7.34 -34.39 -1.35
CA GLN A 401 6.16 -35.14 -0.89
C GLN A 401 5.67 -34.49 0.41
N LEU A 402 4.47 -33.91 0.38
CA LEU A 402 3.87 -33.28 1.55
C LEU A 402 3.53 -34.36 2.58
N LYS A 403 3.78 -34.06 3.87
CA LYS A 403 3.40 -34.92 5.01
C LYS A 403 2.05 -34.54 5.61
N TYR A 404 1.25 -33.80 4.85
CA TYR A 404 -0.05 -33.29 5.25
C TYR A 404 -0.91 -33.07 4.01
N ARG A 405 -2.22 -33.14 4.20
CA ARG A 405 -3.23 -32.85 3.18
C ARG A 405 -3.53 -31.35 3.12
N PRO A 406 -3.22 -30.64 2.03
CA PRO A 406 -3.72 -29.27 1.88
C PRO A 406 -5.18 -29.26 1.39
N VAL A 407 -6.03 -28.53 2.12
CA VAL A 407 -7.45 -28.30 1.77
C VAL A 407 -7.70 -26.80 1.68
N LEU A 408 -8.29 -26.34 0.57
CA LEU A 408 -8.71 -24.95 0.39
C LEU A 408 -10.19 -24.80 0.71
N ALA A 409 -10.55 -23.87 1.57
CA ALA A 409 -11.93 -23.52 1.90
C ALA A 409 -12.17 -22.04 1.62
N PHE A 410 -13.05 -21.74 0.67
CA PHE A 410 -13.35 -20.36 0.27
C PHE A 410 -14.57 -19.81 1.02
N GLU A 411 -14.45 -18.60 1.56
CA GLU A 411 -15.53 -17.91 2.29
C GLU A 411 -16.78 -17.74 1.41
N LYS A 412 -16.56 -17.48 0.12
CA LYS A 412 -17.60 -17.23 -0.87
C LYS A 412 -17.57 -18.29 -1.95
N GLU A 413 -18.75 -18.55 -2.51
CA GLU A 413 -18.91 -19.43 -3.64
C GLU A 413 -18.02 -18.99 -4.81
N LEU A 414 -17.32 -19.98 -5.38
CA LEU A 414 -16.46 -19.78 -6.54
C LEU A 414 -17.31 -19.72 -7.81
N GLY A 415 -17.11 -18.69 -8.62
CA GLY A 415 -17.76 -18.60 -9.93
C GLY A 415 -17.02 -19.43 -10.98
N GLU A 416 -17.58 -19.56 -12.18
CA GLU A 416 -16.98 -20.33 -13.28
C GLU A 416 -15.54 -19.90 -13.61
N LYS A 417 -15.26 -18.58 -13.59
CA LYS A 417 -13.91 -18.04 -13.82
C LYS A 417 -12.92 -18.43 -12.72
N ASP A 418 -13.38 -18.48 -11.48
CA ASP A 418 -12.56 -18.89 -10.35
C ASP A 418 -12.25 -20.40 -10.45
N LEU A 419 -13.26 -21.21 -10.77
CA LEU A 419 -13.13 -22.65 -11.01
C LEU A 419 -12.18 -22.96 -12.19
N GLU A 420 -12.20 -22.14 -13.25
CA GLU A 420 -11.27 -22.27 -14.36
C GLU A 420 -9.82 -21.99 -13.93
N SER A 421 -9.60 -20.99 -13.06
CA SER A 421 -8.28 -20.72 -12.50
C SER A 421 -7.77 -21.86 -11.59
N LEU A 422 -8.70 -22.60 -10.96
CA LEU A 422 -8.38 -23.78 -10.15
C LEU A 422 -7.89 -24.98 -10.98
N LYS A 423 -8.08 -25.01 -12.30
CA LYS A 423 -7.50 -26.06 -13.17
C LYS A 423 -5.97 -26.11 -13.11
N HIS A 424 -5.34 -25.03 -12.65
CA HIS A 424 -3.89 -24.93 -12.46
C HIS A 424 -3.43 -25.27 -11.03
N VAL A 425 -4.37 -25.60 -10.14
CA VAL A 425 -4.05 -26.07 -8.79
C VAL A 425 -3.52 -27.51 -8.89
N PRO A 426 -2.34 -27.78 -8.30
CA PRO A 426 -1.78 -29.13 -8.24
C PRO A 426 -2.79 -30.17 -7.73
N LYS A 427 -2.72 -31.39 -8.29
CA LYS A 427 -3.66 -32.49 -7.96
C LYS A 427 -3.54 -32.98 -6.51
N GLU A 428 -2.50 -32.55 -5.80
CA GLU A 428 -2.25 -32.84 -4.40
C GLU A 428 -3.07 -31.93 -3.47
N ILE A 429 -3.75 -30.91 -4.01
CA ILE A 429 -4.51 -29.93 -3.24
C ILE A 429 -6.01 -30.15 -3.43
N SER A 430 -6.69 -30.41 -2.31
CA SER A 430 -8.14 -30.55 -2.27
C SER A 430 -8.80 -29.18 -2.18
N VAL A 431 -9.90 -28.98 -2.89
CA VAL A 431 -10.74 -27.78 -2.76
C VAL A 431 -12.09 -28.19 -2.19
N ALA A 432 -12.46 -27.66 -1.03
CA ALA A 432 -13.73 -27.95 -0.39
C ALA A 432 -14.91 -27.46 -1.25
N ALA A 433 -15.94 -28.28 -1.40
CA ALA A 433 -17.21 -27.84 -1.95
C ALA A 433 -17.86 -26.80 -1.03
N ARG A 434 -18.80 -26.02 -1.58
CA ARG A 434 -19.46 -24.92 -0.85
C ARG A 434 -20.03 -25.35 0.51
N GLU A 435 -20.74 -26.47 0.55
CA GLU A 435 -21.34 -26.96 1.80
C GLU A 435 -20.29 -27.35 2.85
N THR A 436 -19.18 -27.95 2.44
CA THR A 436 -18.05 -28.30 3.30
C THR A 436 -17.34 -27.04 3.80
N ALA A 437 -17.08 -26.08 2.90
CA ALA A 437 -16.47 -24.81 3.25
C ALA A 437 -17.33 -24.05 4.26
N LEU A 438 -18.65 -23.96 4.06
CA LEU A 438 -19.57 -23.31 4.99
C LEU A 438 -19.51 -23.94 6.38
N LYS A 439 -19.53 -25.28 6.48
CA LYS A 439 -19.34 -25.98 7.75
C LYS A 439 -18.01 -25.65 8.42
N TYR A 440 -16.93 -25.56 7.64
CA TYR A 440 -15.62 -25.19 8.17
C TYR A 440 -15.62 -23.76 8.72
N PHE A 441 -16.25 -22.81 8.03
CA PHE A 441 -16.36 -21.42 8.48
C PHE A 441 -17.29 -21.25 9.68
N GLU A 442 -18.33 -22.08 9.80
CA GLU A 442 -19.21 -22.11 10.98
C GLU A 442 -18.46 -22.66 12.20
N ALA A 443 -17.71 -23.75 12.03
CA ALA A 443 -16.92 -24.37 13.10
C ALA A 443 -15.69 -23.55 13.49
N PHE A 444 -15.09 -22.84 12.53
CA PHE A 444 -13.91 -22.02 12.71
C PHE A 444 -14.09 -20.68 11.98
N PRO A 445 -14.55 -19.62 12.67
CA PRO A 445 -14.91 -18.36 12.05
C PRO A 445 -13.66 -17.54 11.71
N ALA A 446 -12.97 -17.91 10.62
CA ALA A 446 -11.86 -17.14 10.08
C ALA A 446 -12.39 -15.80 9.50
N ASP A 447 -11.79 -14.70 9.95
CA ASP A 447 -12.14 -13.31 9.60
C ASP A 447 -10.98 -12.54 8.97
N PHE A 448 -9.80 -13.17 8.88
CA PHE A 448 -8.62 -12.67 8.17
C PHE A 448 -8.15 -13.71 7.18
N PHE A 449 -7.86 -13.30 5.94
CA PHE A 449 -7.49 -14.23 4.86
C PHE A 449 -6.09 -13.91 4.30
N PRO A 450 -5.29 -14.94 3.95
CA PRO A 450 -5.52 -16.36 4.22
C PRO A 450 -5.32 -16.70 5.71
N TYR A 451 -6.04 -17.72 6.20
CA TYR A 451 -5.85 -18.28 7.55
C TYR A 451 -5.62 -19.78 7.45
N VAL A 452 -4.72 -20.32 8.26
CA VAL A 452 -4.39 -21.75 8.20
C VAL A 452 -4.58 -22.40 9.56
N ILE A 453 -5.31 -23.52 9.58
CA ILE A 453 -5.30 -24.45 10.71
C ILE A 453 -4.65 -25.76 10.31
N LEU A 454 -4.04 -26.43 11.29
CA LEU A 454 -3.50 -27.76 11.16
C LEU A 454 -4.32 -28.70 12.05
N VAL A 455 -4.83 -29.76 11.45
CA VAL A 455 -5.66 -30.80 12.09
C VAL A 455 -4.90 -32.12 12.04
N ASP A 456 -4.82 -32.87 13.13
CA ASP A 456 -4.22 -34.20 13.14
C ASP A 456 -5.16 -35.28 12.60
N LYS A 457 -4.66 -36.52 12.50
CA LYS A 457 -5.43 -37.69 12.02
C LYS A 457 -6.60 -38.06 12.92
N GLU A 458 -6.59 -37.68 14.19
CA GLU A 458 -7.71 -37.83 15.12
C GLU A 458 -8.80 -36.77 14.90
N GLY A 459 -8.55 -35.83 13.98
CA GLY A 459 -9.42 -34.71 13.68
C GLY A 459 -9.26 -33.58 14.68
N THR A 460 -8.17 -33.49 15.44
CA THR A 460 -7.98 -32.45 16.47
C THR A 460 -7.21 -31.27 15.88
N VAL A 461 -7.65 -30.04 16.16
CA VAL A 461 -6.88 -28.85 15.76
C VAL A 461 -5.63 -28.73 16.64
N VAL A 462 -4.45 -28.84 16.04
CA VAL A 462 -3.15 -28.82 16.74
C VAL A 462 -2.39 -27.50 16.60
N ALA A 463 -2.77 -26.65 15.65
CA ALA A 463 -2.24 -25.30 15.48
C ALA A 463 -3.19 -24.45 14.62
N ALA A 464 -3.13 -23.14 14.80
CA ALA A 464 -3.89 -22.17 14.01
C ALA A 464 -3.03 -20.94 13.67
N ASN A 465 -3.49 -20.13 12.71
CA ASN A 465 -2.82 -18.92 12.22
C ASN A 465 -1.39 -19.17 11.70
N LEU A 466 -1.16 -20.34 11.07
CA LEU A 466 0.15 -20.70 10.53
C LEU A 466 0.44 -19.93 9.23
N ALA A 467 1.68 -19.47 9.06
CA ALA A 467 2.17 -19.09 7.73
C ALA A 467 2.36 -20.36 6.88
N ILE A 468 2.14 -20.27 5.56
CA ILE A 468 2.25 -21.43 4.65
C ILE A 468 3.65 -22.03 4.69
N GLU A 469 4.67 -21.19 4.82
CA GLU A 469 6.07 -21.58 4.97
C GLU A 469 6.33 -22.42 6.23
N GLN A 470 5.48 -22.28 7.25
CA GLN A 470 5.65 -22.94 8.55
C GLN A 470 4.96 -24.29 8.64
N ILE A 471 3.94 -24.56 7.81
CA ILE A 471 3.12 -25.78 7.91
C ILE A 471 4.00 -27.05 7.95
N THR A 472 4.94 -27.16 7.01
CA THR A 472 5.83 -28.33 6.91
C THR A 472 6.71 -28.49 8.15
N ASN A 473 7.31 -27.40 8.63
CA ASN A 473 8.17 -27.41 9.82
C ASN A 473 7.37 -27.74 11.09
N ARG A 474 6.14 -27.22 11.17
CA ARG A 474 5.24 -27.46 12.29
C ARG A 474 4.82 -28.93 12.35
N VAL A 475 4.39 -29.50 11.23
CA VAL A 475 4.11 -30.94 11.10
C VAL A 475 5.31 -31.77 11.55
N ALA A 476 6.52 -31.44 11.07
CA ALA A 476 7.73 -32.17 11.45
C ALA A 476 8.02 -32.11 12.96
N THR A 477 7.80 -30.96 13.60
CA THR A 477 8.00 -30.75 15.04
C THR A 477 6.99 -31.56 15.85
N ILE A 478 5.70 -31.44 15.55
CA ILE A 478 4.63 -32.17 16.26
C ILE A 478 4.85 -33.69 16.13
N SER A 479 5.17 -34.18 14.93
CA SER A 479 5.48 -35.60 14.73
C SER A 479 6.71 -36.07 15.49
N ALA A 480 7.71 -35.20 15.74
CA ALA A 480 8.88 -35.53 16.53
C ALA A 480 8.55 -35.60 18.03
N ASP A 481 7.77 -34.65 18.55
CA ASP A 481 7.37 -34.62 19.95
C ASP A 481 6.41 -35.76 20.31
N ALA A 482 5.47 -36.10 19.42
CA ALA A 482 4.62 -37.28 19.57
C ALA A 482 5.41 -38.60 19.58
N ARG A 483 6.57 -38.66 18.90
CA ARG A 483 7.49 -39.82 18.96
C ARG A 483 8.26 -39.85 20.26
N ARG A 484 8.77 -38.70 20.74
CA ARG A 484 9.45 -38.58 22.04
C ARG A 484 8.54 -38.96 23.20
N ALA A 485 7.29 -38.47 23.20
CA ALA A 485 6.31 -38.80 24.22
C ALA A 485 5.97 -40.30 24.25
N ARG A 486 5.87 -40.95 23.08
CA ARG A 486 5.70 -42.41 22.98
C ARG A 486 6.91 -43.19 23.51
N ALA A 487 8.13 -42.76 23.18
CA ALA A 487 9.35 -43.38 23.68
C ALA A 487 9.50 -43.24 25.20
N ALA A 488 9.17 -42.06 25.77
CA ALA A 488 9.18 -41.82 27.20
C ALA A 488 8.18 -42.73 27.95
N ARG A 489 6.95 -42.87 27.43
CA ARG A 489 5.94 -43.78 28.00
C ARG A 489 6.35 -45.26 27.93
N ALA A 490 7.01 -45.67 26.86
CA ALA A 490 7.51 -47.04 26.71
C ALA A 490 8.65 -47.37 27.70
N LEU A 491 9.50 -46.37 28.00
CA LEU A 491 10.54 -46.46 29.03
C LEU A 491 9.94 -46.54 30.44
N GLU A 492 8.87 -45.78 30.71
CA GLU A 492 8.15 -45.82 32.00
C GLU A 492 7.35 -47.12 32.20
N SER A 493 6.85 -47.74 31.13
CA SER A 493 6.07 -48.99 31.21
C SER A 493 6.92 -50.26 31.28
N GLY A 494 8.26 -50.15 31.30
CA GLY A 494 9.18 -51.29 31.45
C GLY A 494 9.15 -52.31 30.29
N THR A 495 8.57 -51.95 29.15
CA THR A 495 8.51 -52.84 27.98
C THR A 495 9.80 -52.69 27.19
N PRO A 496 10.61 -53.75 27.01
CA PRO A 496 11.82 -53.65 26.21
C PRO A 496 11.44 -53.38 24.76
N THR A 497 11.96 -52.29 24.19
CA THR A 497 12.00 -52.09 22.75
C THR A 497 12.85 -53.21 22.15
N LEU A 498 12.19 -54.24 21.63
CA LEU A 498 12.84 -55.28 20.84
C LEU A 498 13.40 -54.64 19.57
N SER A 499 14.72 -54.76 19.43
CA SER A 499 15.52 -54.42 18.27
C SER A 499 15.12 -55.25 17.05
N GLN A 500 14.71 -54.60 15.96
CA GLN A 500 15.37 -54.56 14.64
C GLN A 500 14.49 -53.84 13.63
#